data_AF-A0A965RTI2-F1
#
_entry.id   AF-A0A965RTI2-F1
#
_cell.length_a   1.000
_cell.length_b   1.000
_cell.length_c   1.000
_cell.angle_alpha   90.00
_cell.angle_beta   90.00
_cell.angle_gamma   90.00
#
_symmetry.space_group_name_H-M   'P 1'
#
loop_
_entity.id
_entity.type
_entity.pdbx_description
1 polymer ?
#
loop_
_entity_poly.entity_id
_entity_poly.type
_entity_poly.pdbx_seq_one_letter_code
_entity_poly.pdbx_strand_id
1 'polypeptide(L)'
;NNIWTNTGEIPGNGVDDDKNGYIDDVNGWNAVEETGALAGNPTDMDFLHGTHVAGIVGAQGNNKLQVSGVNWNTKIMGVAGSSGETSVVARAYGYVIAQKKLWMESKGKKGANVVVTNSSFGVDRADCTSDDFAVWNDLYNEMGKLGILSVVATSNSDVDVDTDGDVPSGCKSAYIISVTNTDSEDEKYKDGAGYGSKSIHLGAPGTQILSTVPGNKTKKLTGTSMATPHVTGAVALLHSVASKNFAQLYQSQPAEGAKLLKDILLKSVDPVSSLKAITITEGRLNVFKAADSISKY
;
A
#
# COMPACT_ATOMS: atom_id res chain seq x y z
N ASN A 1 -11.32 -13.90 -8.65
CA ASN A 1 -10.95 -12.56 -9.16
C ASN A 1 -10.86 -11.61 -7.96
N ASN A 2 -9.68 -11.03 -7.74
CA ASN A 2 -9.35 -10.16 -6.61
C ASN A 2 -9.37 -8.67 -6.96
N ILE A 3 -9.80 -8.30 -8.17
CA ILE A 3 -10.01 -6.89 -8.52
C ILE A 3 -11.33 -6.40 -7.88
N TRP A 4 -11.29 -5.20 -7.30
CA TRP A 4 -12.46 -4.50 -6.79
C TRP A 4 -13.33 -4.01 -7.96
N THR A 5 -14.64 -3.98 -7.76
CA THR A 5 -15.58 -3.51 -8.77
C THR A 5 -16.59 -2.59 -8.12
N ASN A 6 -16.69 -1.35 -8.63
CA ASN A 6 -17.80 -0.47 -8.33
C ASN A 6 -19.04 -0.98 -9.06
N THR A 7 -19.99 -1.56 -8.32
CA THR A 7 -21.25 -2.06 -8.89
C THR A 7 -22.27 -0.94 -9.14
N GLY A 8 -21.94 0.29 -8.76
CA GLY A 8 -22.74 1.48 -9.05
C GLY A 8 -22.58 2.00 -10.48
N GLU A 9 -21.46 1.68 -11.14
CA GLU A 9 -21.11 2.15 -12.47
C GLU A 9 -21.56 1.22 -13.60
N ILE A 10 -21.99 1.79 -14.72
CA ILE A 10 -22.20 1.08 -15.99
C ILE A 10 -20.96 1.30 -16.86
N PRO A 11 -20.15 0.26 -17.13
CA PRO A 11 -18.85 0.46 -17.77
C PRO A 11 -18.92 1.12 -19.15
N GLY A 12 -18.22 2.26 -19.30
CA GLY A 12 -17.92 2.89 -20.58
C GLY A 12 -19.06 3.69 -21.17
N ASN A 13 -20.00 4.16 -20.33
CA ASN A 13 -21.09 5.02 -20.78
C ASN A 13 -20.74 6.52 -20.69
N GLY A 14 -19.60 6.89 -20.08
CA GLY A 14 -19.15 8.27 -19.92
C GLY A 14 -19.95 9.05 -18.87
N VAL A 15 -20.63 8.36 -17.95
CA VAL A 15 -21.48 8.94 -16.90
C VAL A 15 -20.98 8.48 -15.53
N ASP A 16 -21.12 9.35 -14.54
CA ASP A 16 -20.99 8.99 -13.12
C ASP A 16 -22.37 8.48 -12.65
N ASP A 17 -22.59 7.17 -12.75
CA ASP A 17 -23.90 6.55 -12.52
C ASP A 17 -24.26 6.51 -11.03
N ASP A 18 -23.27 6.32 -10.16
CA ASP A 18 -23.49 6.22 -8.71
C ASP A 18 -23.46 7.57 -7.98
N LYS A 19 -23.08 8.63 -8.71
CA LYS A 19 -22.96 10.04 -8.31
C LYS A 19 -21.92 10.26 -7.22
N ASN A 20 -20.81 9.53 -7.27
CA ASN A 20 -19.70 9.65 -6.34
C ASN A 20 -18.67 10.74 -6.74
N GLY A 21 -18.83 11.35 -7.91
CA GLY A 21 -17.95 12.37 -8.47
C GLY A 21 -16.88 11.84 -9.42
N TYR A 22 -16.88 10.54 -9.75
CA TYR A 22 -15.84 9.87 -10.52
C TYR A 22 -16.46 9.07 -11.67
N ILE A 23 -16.39 9.62 -12.88
CA ILE A 23 -16.96 9.01 -14.09
C ILE A 23 -16.31 7.65 -14.37
N ASP A 24 -17.13 6.62 -14.56
CA ASP A 24 -16.73 5.28 -15.00
C ASP A 24 -15.69 4.58 -14.09
N ASP A 25 -15.65 4.87 -12.78
CA ASP A 25 -14.66 4.34 -11.82
C ASP A 25 -14.84 2.84 -11.46
N VAL A 26 -15.16 2.02 -12.46
CA VAL A 26 -15.55 0.60 -12.36
C VAL A 26 -14.55 -0.24 -11.60
N ASN A 27 -13.24 -0.06 -11.78
CA ASN A 27 -12.21 -0.82 -11.06
C ASN A 27 -11.28 0.07 -10.23
N GLY A 28 -11.67 1.33 -10.06
CA GLY A 28 -10.88 2.40 -9.49
C GLY A 28 -10.76 3.58 -10.45
N TRP A 29 -9.86 4.51 -10.15
CA TRP A 29 -9.83 5.80 -10.84
C TRP A 29 -8.41 6.28 -11.17
N ASN A 30 -8.27 6.96 -12.31
CA ASN A 30 -7.04 7.56 -12.78
C ASN A 30 -7.03 9.05 -12.42
N ALA A 31 -6.22 9.41 -11.43
CA ALA A 31 -6.08 10.78 -10.93
C ALA A 31 -5.17 11.67 -11.78
N VAL A 32 -4.46 11.09 -12.76
CA VAL A 32 -3.65 11.83 -13.74
C VAL A 32 -4.55 12.35 -14.85
N GLU A 33 -5.33 11.45 -15.46
CA GLU A 33 -6.22 11.76 -16.59
C GLU A 33 -7.63 12.17 -16.13
N GLU A 34 -7.95 12.00 -14.85
CA GLU A 34 -9.27 12.24 -14.25
C GLU A 34 -10.39 11.39 -14.87
N THR A 35 -10.11 10.09 -15.08
CA THR A 35 -11.06 9.13 -15.71
C THR A 35 -11.11 7.78 -14.98
N GLY A 36 -12.18 7.02 -15.18
CA GLY A 36 -12.27 5.61 -14.78
C GLY A 36 -11.40 4.64 -15.60
N ALA A 37 -10.77 5.14 -16.68
CA ALA A 37 -9.87 4.35 -17.50
C ALA A 37 -8.54 4.13 -16.77
N LEU A 38 -8.46 2.99 -16.08
CA LEU A 38 -7.24 2.51 -15.46
C LEU A 38 -6.29 1.84 -16.44
N ALA A 39 -6.57 1.78 -17.75
CA ALA A 39 -5.76 1.05 -18.73
C ALA A 39 -4.83 1.98 -19.53
N GLY A 40 -3.52 1.71 -19.45
CA GLY A 40 -2.48 2.27 -20.33
C GLY A 40 -1.98 1.21 -21.31
N ASN A 41 -0.96 1.54 -22.11
CA ASN A 41 -0.37 0.54 -23.00
C ASN A 41 0.32 -0.55 -22.14
N PRO A 42 0.06 -1.86 -22.36
CA PRO A 42 0.66 -2.94 -21.58
C PRO A 42 2.19 -2.98 -21.56
N THR A 43 2.85 -2.28 -22.50
CA THR A 43 4.31 -2.13 -22.53
C THR A 43 4.81 -0.95 -21.70
N ASP A 44 3.94 -0.06 -21.24
CA ASP A 44 4.31 1.07 -20.40
C ASP A 44 4.80 0.57 -19.05
N MET A 45 5.96 1.07 -18.62
CA MET A 45 6.61 0.59 -17.41
C MET A 45 5.73 0.84 -16.17
N ASP A 46 5.02 1.96 -16.10
CA ASP A 46 4.12 2.24 -14.97
C ASP A 46 2.98 1.22 -14.89
N PHE A 47 2.47 0.78 -16.04
CA PHE A 47 1.40 -0.22 -16.13
C PHE A 47 1.88 -1.60 -15.68
N LEU A 48 3.07 -1.96 -16.16
CA LEU A 48 3.75 -3.20 -15.77
C LEU A 48 4.04 -3.21 -14.27
N HIS A 49 4.52 -2.08 -13.73
CA HIS A 49 4.86 -1.90 -12.32
C HIS A 49 3.63 -2.06 -11.43
N GLY A 50 2.54 -1.34 -11.72
CA GLY A 50 1.29 -1.44 -10.96
C GLY A 50 0.71 -2.85 -10.92
N THR A 51 0.75 -3.57 -12.05
CA THR A 51 0.29 -4.97 -12.12
C THR A 51 1.19 -5.90 -11.29
N HIS A 52 2.51 -5.67 -11.29
CA HIS A 52 3.47 -6.44 -10.51
C HIS A 52 3.26 -6.26 -9.01
N VAL A 53 3.12 -5.00 -8.58
CA VAL A 53 2.79 -4.64 -7.19
C VAL A 53 1.47 -5.27 -6.75
N ALA A 54 0.40 -5.15 -7.56
CA ALA A 54 -0.90 -5.74 -7.25
C ALA A 54 -0.85 -7.27 -7.11
N GLY A 55 -0.05 -7.94 -7.94
CA GLY A 55 0.16 -9.38 -7.85
C GLY A 55 0.82 -9.83 -6.54
N ILE A 56 1.77 -9.05 -6.02
CA ILE A 56 2.42 -9.33 -4.73
C ILE A 56 1.40 -9.19 -3.59
N VAL A 57 0.55 -8.16 -3.63
CA VAL A 57 -0.51 -7.96 -2.62
C VAL A 57 -1.48 -9.14 -2.62
N GLY A 58 -1.99 -9.55 -3.79
CA GLY A 58 -3.13 -10.46 -3.83
C GLY A 58 -3.40 -11.18 -5.14
N ALA A 59 -2.38 -11.65 -5.87
CA ALA A 59 -2.62 -12.66 -6.90
C ALA A 59 -3.36 -13.87 -6.31
N GLN A 60 -4.38 -14.38 -7.01
CA GLN A 60 -5.22 -15.46 -6.52
C GLN A 60 -4.39 -16.73 -6.31
N GLY A 61 -4.36 -17.25 -5.09
CA GLY A 61 -3.70 -18.52 -4.78
C GLY A 61 -4.54 -19.76 -5.10
N ASN A 62 -3.87 -20.91 -5.13
CA ASN A 62 -4.46 -22.25 -5.33
C ASN A 62 -5.36 -22.41 -6.58
N ASN A 63 -5.10 -21.63 -7.64
CA ASN A 63 -5.79 -21.73 -8.92
C ASN A 63 -4.96 -22.48 -9.99
N LYS A 64 -3.81 -23.06 -9.61
CA LYS A 64 -2.85 -23.76 -10.49
C LYS A 64 -2.19 -22.87 -11.56
N LEU A 65 -2.25 -21.54 -11.39
CA LEU A 65 -1.62 -20.58 -12.30
C LEU A 65 -0.48 -19.86 -11.59
N GLN A 66 0.62 -19.67 -12.31
CA GLN A 66 1.70 -18.71 -12.04
C GLN A 66 2.10 -18.55 -10.55
N VAL A 67 1.62 -17.48 -9.89
CA VAL A 67 2.05 -17.02 -8.56
C VAL A 67 0.84 -16.75 -7.66
N SER A 68 1.10 -16.63 -6.35
CA SER A 68 0.12 -16.19 -5.36
C SER A 68 0.61 -14.93 -4.64
N GLY A 69 -0.30 -14.01 -4.33
CA GLY A 69 0.02 -12.86 -3.49
C GLY A 69 0.08 -13.24 -2.01
N VAL A 70 0.38 -12.26 -1.17
CA VAL A 70 0.37 -12.43 0.29
C VAL A 70 -1.04 -12.70 0.82
N ASN A 71 -2.07 -12.03 0.29
CA ASN A 71 -3.46 -12.30 0.63
C ASN A 71 -4.23 -12.86 -0.58
N TRP A 72 -4.55 -14.15 -0.54
CA TRP A 72 -5.18 -14.86 -1.65
C TRP A 72 -6.63 -14.45 -1.91
N ASN A 73 -7.30 -13.87 -0.92
CA ASN A 73 -8.68 -13.40 -1.01
C ASN A 73 -8.78 -11.96 -0.52
N THR A 74 -8.62 -11.04 -1.46
CA THR A 74 -8.70 -9.60 -1.21
C THR A 74 -9.36 -8.90 -2.40
N LYS A 75 -9.69 -7.62 -2.23
CA LYS A 75 -10.16 -6.73 -3.30
C LYS A 75 -9.16 -5.61 -3.49
N ILE A 76 -8.66 -5.46 -4.72
CA ILE A 76 -7.67 -4.47 -5.13
C ILE A 76 -8.37 -3.43 -5.98
N MET A 77 -8.42 -2.20 -5.50
CA MET A 77 -8.91 -1.02 -6.22
C MET A 77 -7.71 -0.31 -6.85
N GLY A 78 -7.73 -0.13 -8.17
CA GLY A 78 -6.64 0.55 -8.88
C GLY A 78 -6.72 2.06 -8.72
N VAL A 79 -5.60 2.71 -8.43
CA VAL A 79 -5.51 4.17 -8.43
C VAL A 79 -4.29 4.57 -9.22
N ALA A 80 -4.48 5.12 -10.42
CA ALA A 80 -3.38 5.67 -11.19
C ALA A 80 -3.11 7.09 -10.68
N GLY A 81 -2.08 7.23 -9.85
CA GLY A 81 -1.74 8.51 -9.20
C GLY A 81 -0.29 8.57 -8.70
N SER A 82 0.57 7.68 -9.20
CA SER A 82 2.01 7.70 -8.92
C SER A 82 2.62 8.95 -9.56
N SER A 83 2.94 9.95 -8.75
CA SER A 83 3.48 11.22 -9.21
C SER A 83 4.31 11.89 -8.11
N GLY A 84 5.26 12.75 -8.50
CA GLY A 84 5.91 13.70 -7.61
C GLY A 84 5.11 14.99 -7.41
N GLU A 85 4.05 15.21 -8.20
CA GLU A 85 3.19 16.38 -8.10
C GLU A 85 2.14 16.20 -7.00
N THR A 86 2.19 17.08 -6.00
CA THR A 86 1.27 17.04 -4.84
C THR A 86 -0.20 17.14 -5.24
N SER A 87 -0.55 17.84 -6.31
CA SER A 87 -1.94 17.93 -6.81
C SER A 87 -2.49 16.58 -7.28
N VAL A 88 -1.70 15.80 -8.03
CA VAL A 88 -2.07 14.46 -8.51
C VAL A 88 -2.24 13.51 -7.32
N VAL A 89 -1.29 13.55 -6.38
CA VAL A 89 -1.34 12.70 -5.17
C VAL A 89 -2.52 13.06 -4.28
N ALA A 90 -2.85 14.35 -4.16
CA ALA A 90 -4.03 14.81 -3.44
C ALA A 90 -5.34 14.31 -4.08
N ARG A 91 -5.46 14.32 -5.41
CA ARG A 91 -6.61 13.72 -6.12
C ARG A 91 -6.69 12.21 -5.89
N ALA A 92 -5.57 11.50 -6.01
CA ALA A 92 -5.50 10.06 -5.84
C ALA A 92 -5.91 9.60 -4.43
N TYR A 93 -5.34 10.20 -3.38
CA TYR A 93 -5.74 9.88 -2.01
C TYR A 93 -7.11 10.47 -1.65
N GLY A 94 -7.52 11.58 -2.26
CA GLY A 94 -8.88 12.11 -2.17
C GLY A 94 -9.94 11.10 -2.61
N TYR A 95 -9.71 10.42 -3.73
CA TYR A 95 -10.55 9.32 -4.20
C TYR A 95 -10.63 8.18 -3.18
N VAL A 96 -9.49 7.74 -2.64
CA VAL A 96 -9.44 6.70 -1.60
C VAL A 96 -10.27 7.08 -0.37
N ILE A 97 -10.11 8.32 0.10
CA ILE A 97 -10.86 8.88 1.23
C ILE A 97 -12.37 8.91 0.92
N ALA A 98 -12.76 9.36 -0.27
CA ALA A 98 -14.15 9.43 -0.70
C ALA A 98 -14.80 8.04 -0.72
N GLN A 99 -14.12 7.05 -1.32
CA GLN A 99 -14.60 5.66 -1.40
C GLN A 99 -14.77 5.05 0.00
N LYS A 100 -13.84 5.28 0.93
CA LYS A 100 -13.95 4.78 2.31
C LYS A 100 -15.08 5.46 3.07
N LYS A 101 -15.23 6.79 2.96
CA LYS A 101 -16.33 7.53 3.61
C LYS A 101 -17.68 7.03 3.11
N LEU A 102 -17.83 6.89 1.79
CA LEU A 102 -19.05 6.37 1.17
C LEU A 102 -19.36 4.94 1.65
N TRP A 103 -18.35 4.10 1.83
CA TRP A 103 -18.51 2.77 2.42
C TRP A 103 -18.99 2.81 3.87
N MET A 104 -18.41 3.68 4.70
CA MET A 104 -18.81 3.82 6.10
C MET A 104 -20.24 4.37 6.23
N GLU A 105 -20.56 5.44 5.50
CA GLU A 105 -21.86 6.11 5.52
C GLU A 105 -22.99 5.22 5.00
N SER A 106 -22.72 4.48 3.91
CA SER A 106 -23.69 3.57 3.30
C SER A 106 -23.80 2.21 4.02
N LYS A 107 -22.97 1.98 5.05
CA LYS A 107 -22.84 0.68 5.74
C LYS A 107 -22.50 -0.45 4.77
N GLY A 108 -21.57 -0.16 3.87
CA GLY A 108 -21.01 -1.09 2.90
C GLY A 108 -21.86 -1.37 1.66
N LYS A 109 -22.88 -0.55 1.41
CA LYS A 109 -23.72 -0.67 0.19
C LYS A 109 -23.13 0.03 -1.02
N LYS A 110 -22.29 1.04 -0.79
CA LYS A 110 -21.60 1.85 -1.80
C LYS A 110 -20.14 2.02 -1.39
N GLY A 111 -19.29 2.46 -2.31
CA GLY A 111 -17.89 2.73 -2.04
C GLY A 111 -17.06 1.48 -1.76
N ALA A 112 -15.81 1.70 -1.32
CA ALA A 112 -14.86 0.63 -1.04
C ALA A 112 -14.45 0.61 0.44
N ASN A 113 -14.41 -0.58 1.04
CA ASN A 113 -13.80 -0.78 2.35
C ASN A 113 -12.26 -0.76 2.25
N VAL A 114 -11.68 0.38 1.94
CA VAL A 114 -10.23 0.52 1.91
C VAL A 114 -9.71 0.41 3.35
N VAL A 115 -8.77 -0.50 3.58
CA VAL A 115 -8.13 -0.69 4.90
C VAL A 115 -6.63 -0.40 4.85
N VAL A 116 -6.05 -0.46 3.65
CA VAL A 116 -4.63 -0.18 3.42
C VAL A 116 -4.40 0.35 2.01
N THR A 117 -3.48 1.30 1.86
CA THR A 117 -2.95 1.76 0.57
C THR A 117 -1.49 1.32 0.40
N ASN A 118 -1.09 1.08 -0.85
CA ASN A 118 0.30 0.81 -1.23
C ASN A 118 0.83 1.97 -2.06
N SER A 119 1.89 2.63 -1.61
CA SER A 119 2.57 3.70 -2.35
C SER A 119 3.99 3.29 -2.68
N SER A 120 4.15 2.70 -3.87
CA SER A 120 5.43 2.27 -4.43
C SER A 120 6.05 3.35 -5.33
N PHE A 121 5.96 4.62 -4.91
CA PHE A 121 6.44 5.83 -5.57
C PHE A 121 6.85 6.87 -4.52
N GLY A 122 7.56 7.92 -4.94
CA GLY A 122 7.99 8.99 -4.06
C GLY A 122 8.84 10.05 -4.75
N VAL A 123 9.37 10.97 -3.97
CA VAL A 123 10.31 12.03 -4.36
C VAL A 123 11.54 11.91 -3.48
N ASP A 124 12.66 11.54 -4.10
CA ASP A 124 13.95 11.42 -3.42
C ASP A 124 14.43 12.80 -2.95
N ARG A 125 15.10 12.85 -1.79
CA ARG A 125 15.68 14.08 -1.22
C ARG A 125 14.68 15.21 -0.97
N ALA A 126 13.42 14.84 -0.74
CA ALA A 126 12.35 15.75 -0.38
C ALA A 126 12.06 15.73 1.13
N ASP A 127 11.54 16.83 1.64
CA ASP A 127 11.14 16.97 3.04
C ASP A 127 9.61 17.03 3.14
N CYS A 128 9.01 16.06 3.81
CA CYS A 128 7.56 16.00 4.01
C CYS A 128 7.01 17.12 4.93
N THR A 129 7.88 17.95 5.50
CA THR A 129 7.51 19.15 6.27
C THR A 129 7.60 20.44 5.46
N SER A 130 8.10 20.38 4.22
CA SER A 130 8.12 21.55 3.34
C SER A 130 6.73 21.89 2.81
N ASP A 131 6.52 23.15 2.41
CA ASP A 131 5.23 23.62 1.87
C ASP A 131 4.77 22.80 0.65
N ASP A 132 5.72 22.29 -0.16
CA ASP A 132 5.42 21.50 -1.35
C ASP A 132 4.85 20.11 -1.03
N PHE A 133 5.23 19.51 0.11
CA PHE A 133 4.92 18.11 0.43
C PHE A 133 4.14 17.91 1.74
N ALA A 134 3.95 18.95 2.57
CA ALA A 134 3.22 18.87 3.84
C ALA A 134 1.82 18.25 3.68
N VAL A 135 1.15 18.53 2.56
CA VAL A 135 -0.16 17.98 2.20
C VAL A 135 -0.16 16.45 2.19
N TRP A 136 0.94 15.79 1.82
CA TRP A 136 1.01 14.32 1.81
C TRP A 136 0.85 13.75 3.22
N ASN A 137 1.53 14.35 4.21
CA ASN A 137 1.41 13.96 5.61
C ASN A 137 -0.02 14.11 6.12
N ASP A 138 -0.69 15.20 5.74
CA ASP A 138 -2.08 15.45 6.11
C ASP A 138 -3.03 14.42 5.49
N LEU A 139 -2.82 14.05 4.23
CA LEU A 139 -3.61 13.00 3.56
C LEU A 139 -3.43 11.64 4.22
N TYR A 140 -2.21 11.27 4.65
CA TYR A 140 -1.99 10.05 5.43
C TYR A 140 -2.70 10.10 6.79
N ASN A 141 -2.75 11.27 7.43
CA ASN A 141 -3.51 11.45 8.67
C ASN A 141 -5.03 11.35 8.46
N GLU A 142 -5.56 11.94 7.39
CA GLU A 142 -6.98 11.86 7.05
C GLU A 142 -7.42 10.44 6.70
N MET A 143 -6.63 9.72 5.89
CA MET A 143 -6.81 8.29 5.64
C MET A 143 -6.77 7.48 6.95
N GLY A 144 -5.79 7.79 7.82
CA GLY A 144 -5.64 7.18 9.13
C GLY A 144 -6.83 7.36 10.07
N LYS A 145 -7.45 8.54 10.09
CA LYS A 145 -8.68 8.81 10.85
C LYS A 145 -9.85 7.91 10.42
N LEU A 146 -9.85 7.45 9.17
CA LEU A 146 -10.82 6.50 8.62
C LEU A 146 -10.40 5.03 8.79
N GLY A 147 -9.29 4.78 9.47
CA GLY A 147 -8.75 3.44 9.71
C GLY A 147 -7.96 2.87 8.53
N ILE A 148 -7.50 3.71 7.60
CA ILE A 148 -6.67 3.28 6.47
C ILE A 148 -5.20 3.45 6.86
N LEU A 149 -4.42 2.37 6.79
CA LEU A 149 -2.97 2.45 6.86
C LEU A 149 -2.35 2.72 5.48
N SER A 150 -1.20 3.38 5.44
CA SER A 150 -0.50 3.64 4.18
C SER A 150 0.89 3.01 4.21
N VAL A 151 1.08 1.96 3.43
CA VAL A 151 2.39 1.32 3.30
C VAL A 151 3.15 2.01 2.19
N VAL A 152 4.36 2.47 2.48
CA VAL A 152 5.14 3.31 1.57
C VAL A 152 6.53 2.77 1.31
N ALA A 153 6.98 2.84 0.06
CA ALA A 153 8.37 2.56 -0.30
C ALA A 153 9.29 3.70 0.15
N THR A 154 10.53 3.36 0.51
CA THR A 154 11.63 4.32 0.59
C THR A 154 12.36 4.43 -0.75
N SER A 155 13.26 5.43 -0.91
CA SER A 155 14.16 5.56 -2.05
C SER A 155 14.80 4.25 -2.53
N ASN A 156 14.98 4.12 -3.85
CA ASN A 156 15.74 3.01 -4.48
C ASN A 156 17.24 3.34 -4.59
N SER A 157 17.76 4.19 -3.71
CA SER A 157 19.20 4.48 -3.55
C SER A 157 19.65 4.05 -2.16
N ASP A 158 20.91 3.62 -2.00
CA ASP A 158 21.47 3.26 -0.69
C ASP A 158 21.85 4.49 0.13
N VAL A 159 20.84 5.21 0.59
CA VAL A 159 20.96 6.48 1.33
C VAL A 159 20.22 6.43 2.66
N ASP A 160 20.72 7.19 3.63
CA ASP A 160 20.03 7.42 4.89
C ASP A 160 18.98 8.53 4.72
N VAL A 161 17.72 8.14 4.61
CA VAL A 161 16.60 9.08 4.40
C VAL A 161 16.31 9.92 5.64
N ASP A 162 16.83 9.56 6.82
CA ASP A 162 16.74 10.42 8.01
C ASP A 162 17.59 11.70 7.85
N THR A 163 18.58 11.66 6.97
CA THR A 163 19.50 12.78 6.70
C THR A 163 19.23 13.40 5.33
N ASP A 164 19.05 12.58 4.30
CA ASP A 164 18.93 13.05 2.92
C ASP A 164 17.51 13.49 2.54
N GLY A 165 16.51 13.02 3.28
CA GLY A 165 15.09 13.26 2.98
C GLY A 165 14.52 12.29 1.94
N ASP A 166 13.24 11.99 2.08
CA ASP A 166 12.43 11.20 1.16
C ASP A 166 10.95 11.47 1.47
N VAL A 167 10.14 11.67 0.42
CA VAL A 167 8.68 11.68 0.53
C VAL A 167 8.16 10.47 -0.25
N PRO A 168 7.37 9.57 0.35
CA PRO A 168 6.71 9.73 1.64
C PRO A 168 7.42 9.09 2.85
N SER A 169 8.53 8.37 2.70
CA SER A 169 9.06 7.55 3.81
C SER A 169 9.59 8.38 4.99
N GLY A 170 9.94 9.66 4.76
CA GLY A 170 10.29 10.63 5.79
C GLY A 170 9.11 11.30 6.51
N CYS A 171 7.86 11.14 6.01
CA CYS A 171 6.66 11.71 6.62
C CYS A 171 6.43 11.21 8.05
N LYS A 172 5.79 12.01 8.91
CA LYS A 172 5.65 11.73 10.36
C LYS A 172 4.28 11.19 10.77
N SER A 173 3.38 10.98 9.81
CA SER A 173 2.05 10.44 10.09
C SER A 173 2.13 9.10 10.82
N ALA A 174 1.34 8.95 11.89
CA ALA A 174 1.30 7.73 12.68
C ALA A 174 0.76 6.52 11.89
N TYR A 175 0.13 6.74 10.74
CA TYR A 175 -0.57 5.75 9.95
C TYR A 175 0.23 5.23 8.74
N ILE A 176 1.46 5.71 8.55
CA ILE A 176 2.35 5.18 7.51
C ILE A 176 3.15 3.97 8.01
N ILE A 177 3.49 3.06 7.11
CA ILE A 177 4.44 1.97 7.33
C ILE A 177 5.45 2.01 6.18
N SER A 178 6.60 2.60 6.42
CA SER A 178 7.70 2.71 5.46
C SER A 178 8.56 1.43 5.44
N VAL A 179 8.91 1.00 4.23
CA VAL A 179 9.48 -0.33 3.97
C VAL A 179 10.77 -0.20 3.18
N THR A 180 11.85 -0.81 3.69
CA THR A 180 13.10 -1.05 2.93
C THR A 180 13.10 -2.46 2.33
N ASN A 181 14.03 -2.70 1.40
CA ASN A 181 14.13 -3.94 0.63
C ASN A 181 15.17 -4.89 1.26
N THR A 182 14.77 -6.15 1.47
CA THR A 182 15.66 -7.26 1.79
C THR A 182 15.71 -8.29 0.65
N ASP A 183 16.82 -9.02 0.54
CA ASP A 183 16.98 -10.13 -0.40
C ASP A 183 16.71 -11.51 0.23
N SER A 184 17.05 -12.57 -0.50
CA SER A 184 16.83 -13.96 -0.08
C SER A 184 17.77 -14.45 1.02
N GLU A 185 18.83 -13.70 1.32
CA GLU A 185 19.80 -14.00 2.38
C GLU A 185 19.50 -13.20 3.66
N ASP A 186 18.33 -12.53 3.73
CA ASP A 186 17.97 -11.56 4.78
C ASP A 186 18.97 -10.40 4.89
N GLU A 187 19.60 -10.01 3.78
CA GLU A 187 20.43 -8.80 3.73
C GLU A 187 19.61 -7.61 3.21
N LYS A 188 19.81 -6.41 3.80
CA LYS A 188 19.32 -5.18 3.20
C LYS A 188 19.96 -5.03 1.82
N TYR A 189 19.15 -4.78 0.80
CA TYR A 189 19.64 -4.57 -0.55
C TYR A 189 20.48 -3.28 -0.63
N LYS A 190 21.80 -3.41 -0.76
CA LYS A 190 22.77 -2.29 -0.75
C LYS A 190 22.90 -1.59 -2.10
N ASP A 191 22.39 -2.18 -3.18
CA ASP A 191 22.51 -1.61 -4.52
C ASP A 191 21.31 -0.74 -4.92
N GLY A 192 20.34 -0.53 -4.01
CA GLY A 192 19.17 0.29 -4.34
C GLY A 192 18.04 0.23 -3.32
N ALA A 193 18.35 0.43 -2.03
CA ALA A 193 17.32 0.56 -1.00
C ALA A 193 17.75 1.50 0.11
N GLY A 194 16.96 2.56 0.31
CA GLY A 194 17.14 3.51 1.38
C GLY A 194 16.93 2.89 2.75
N TYR A 195 17.46 3.55 3.76
CA TYR A 195 17.33 3.15 5.16
C TYR A 195 17.20 4.39 6.05
N GLY A 196 16.86 4.20 7.31
CA GLY A 196 16.65 5.29 8.26
C GLY A 196 16.17 4.74 9.58
N SER A 197 17.00 4.90 10.62
CA SER A 197 16.73 4.42 11.99
C SER A 197 15.45 5.01 12.62
N LYS A 198 14.99 6.17 12.13
CA LYS A 198 13.84 6.91 12.65
C LYS A 198 12.66 6.94 11.69
N SER A 199 12.92 6.84 10.39
CA SER A 199 11.87 6.98 9.36
C SER A 199 11.48 5.67 8.71
N ILE A 200 12.34 4.64 8.69
CA ILE A 200 12.03 3.33 8.07
C ILE A 200 11.60 2.31 9.11
N HIS A 201 10.39 1.78 8.98
CA HIS A 201 9.82 0.91 10.01
C HIS A 201 10.41 -0.50 9.98
N LEU A 202 10.42 -1.17 8.82
CA LEU A 202 10.83 -2.57 8.68
C LEU A 202 11.36 -2.89 7.27
N GLY A 203 12.03 -4.03 7.14
CA GLY A 203 12.35 -4.64 5.84
C GLY A 203 11.27 -5.60 5.34
N ALA A 204 11.20 -5.79 4.02
CA ALA A 204 10.45 -6.87 3.40
C ALA A 204 11.11 -7.34 2.08
N PRO A 205 10.83 -8.57 1.60
CA PRO A 205 11.41 -9.08 0.37
C PRO A 205 11.09 -8.19 -0.83
N GLY A 206 12.11 -7.61 -1.46
CA GLY A 206 11.94 -6.75 -2.64
C GLY A 206 12.96 -7.02 -3.75
N THR A 207 13.89 -7.96 -3.57
CA THR A 207 14.91 -8.32 -4.57
C THR A 207 14.53 -9.59 -5.34
N GLN A 208 14.56 -9.50 -6.68
CA GLN A 208 14.23 -10.60 -7.61
C GLN A 208 12.83 -11.22 -7.39
N ILE A 209 11.85 -10.40 -7.02
CA ILE A 209 10.49 -10.83 -6.72
C ILE A 209 9.74 -11.15 -8.01
N LEU A 210 9.29 -12.40 -8.13
CA LEU A 210 8.44 -12.85 -9.23
C LEU A 210 6.98 -12.48 -8.95
N SER A 211 6.35 -11.72 -9.85
CA SER A 211 4.92 -11.38 -9.76
C SER A 211 4.29 -11.24 -11.15
N THR A 212 2.97 -11.04 -11.20
CA THR A 212 2.17 -10.87 -12.40
C THR A 212 2.52 -9.59 -13.15
N VAL A 213 2.51 -9.64 -14.48
CA VAL A 213 2.58 -8.46 -15.35
C VAL A 213 1.51 -8.59 -16.45
N PRO A 214 1.16 -7.50 -17.17
CA PRO A 214 0.13 -7.54 -18.19
C PRO A 214 0.36 -8.64 -19.25
N GLY A 215 -0.75 -9.13 -19.82
CA GLY A 215 -0.72 -10.14 -20.88
C GLY A 215 -0.48 -11.57 -20.39
N ASN A 216 -1.01 -11.94 -19.21
CA ASN A 216 -0.90 -13.28 -18.62
C ASN A 216 0.55 -13.75 -18.45
N LYS A 217 1.43 -12.86 -17.99
CA LYS A 217 2.87 -13.14 -17.81
C LYS A 217 3.29 -12.88 -16.38
N THR A 218 4.50 -13.32 -16.05
CA THR A 218 5.20 -12.95 -14.83
C THR A 218 6.58 -12.37 -15.15
N LYS A 219 7.11 -11.57 -14.22
CA LYS A 219 8.47 -11.02 -14.32
C LYS A 219 9.09 -10.92 -12.94
N LYS A 220 10.42 -11.10 -12.86
CA LYS A 220 11.20 -10.76 -11.67
C LYS A 220 11.55 -9.28 -11.70
N LEU A 221 11.22 -8.54 -10.64
CA LEU A 221 11.62 -7.15 -10.45
C LEU A 221 12.33 -6.99 -9.10
N THR A 222 13.14 -5.94 -8.99
CA THR A 222 13.87 -5.58 -7.76
C THR A 222 13.58 -4.13 -7.41
N GLY A 223 13.32 -3.86 -6.13
CA GLY A 223 13.18 -2.50 -5.59
C GLY A 223 12.35 -2.47 -4.32
N THR A 224 12.41 -1.35 -3.60
CA THR A 224 11.53 -1.08 -2.45
C THR A 224 10.05 -1.13 -2.86
N SER A 225 9.74 -0.78 -4.11
CA SER A 225 8.43 -0.95 -4.72
C SER A 225 7.88 -2.38 -4.68
N MET A 226 8.73 -3.40 -4.62
CA MET A 226 8.34 -4.82 -4.51
C MET A 226 8.30 -5.29 -3.03
N ALA A 227 9.04 -4.63 -2.13
CA ALA A 227 8.98 -4.88 -0.70
C ALA A 227 7.66 -4.36 -0.09
N THR A 228 7.28 -3.13 -0.41
CA THR A 228 6.06 -2.45 0.04
C THR A 228 4.78 -3.32 -0.11
N PRO A 229 4.48 -3.93 -1.27
CA PRO A 229 3.26 -4.72 -1.42
C PRO A 229 3.22 -6.02 -0.62
N HIS A 230 4.36 -6.56 -0.17
CA HIS A 230 4.33 -7.67 0.78
C HIS A 230 3.73 -7.23 2.12
N VAL A 231 4.11 -6.04 2.58
CA VAL A 231 3.60 -5.43 3.83
C VAL A 231 2.14 -4.98 3.64
N THR A 232 1.79 -4.40 2.49
CA THR A 232 0.38 -4.08 2.15
C THR A 232 -0.50 -5.32 2.18
N GLY A 233 -0.06 -6.42 1.54
CA GLY A 233 -0.78 -7.68 1.55
C GLY A 233 -0.90 -8.29 2.95
N ALA A 234 0.14 -8.13 3.79
CA ALA A 234 0.09 -8.54 5.19
C ALA A 234 -0.99 -7.76 5.95
N VAL A 235 -1.03 -6.43 5.87
CA VAL A 235 -2.07 -5.62 6.53
C VAL A 235 -3.48 -6.05 6.08
N ALA A 236 -3.68 -6.28 4.78
CA ALA A 236 -4.95 -6.78 4.27
C ALA A 236 -5.32 -8.16 4.83
N LEU A 237 -4.35 -9.07 4.97
CA LEU A 237 -4.54 -10.39 5.58
C LEU A 237 -4.88 -10.26 7.08
N LEU A 238 -4.21 -9.38 7.82
CA LEU A 238 -4.48 -9.18 9.25
C LEU A 238 -5.94 -8.79 9.49
N HIS A 239 -6.53 -7.94 8.65
CA HIS A 239 -7.96 -7.61 8.72
C HIS A 239 -8.88 -8.81 8.50
N SER A 240 -8.48 -9.81 7.70
CA SER A 240 -9.34 -10.98 7.41
C SER A 240 -9.29 -12.07 8.47
N VAL A 241 -8.22 -12.11 9.27
CA VAL A 241 -8.00 -13.11 10.34
C VAL A 241 -8.12 -12.52 11.75
N ALA A 242 -8.40 -11.22 11.85
CA ALA A 242 -8.52 -10.53 13.12
C ALA A 242 -9.62 -11.10 14.02
N SER A 243 -9.40 -11.02 15.32
CA SER A 243 -10.40 -11.42 16.32
C SER A 243 -11.67 -10.56 16.25
N LYS A 244 -12.75 -11.06 16.87
CA LYS A 244 -13.99 -10.29 17.01
C LYS A 244 -13.78 -9.00 17.81
N ASN A 245 -12.92 -9.04 18.83
CA ASN A 245 -12.63 -7.86 19.66
C ASN A 245 -11.92 -6.78 18.82
N PHE A 246 -10.93 -7.18 18.02
CA PHE A 246 -10.25 -6.25 17.12
C PHE A 246 -11.24 -5.67 16.09
N ALA A 247 -12.08 -6.52 15.49
CA ALA A 247 -13.06 -6.05 14.50
C ALA A 247 -14.04 -5.04 15.10
N GLN A 248 -14.50 -5.25 16.35
CA GLN A 248 -15.36 -4.30 17.07
C GLN A 248 -14.64 -2.99 17.41
N LEU A 249 -13.38 -3.05 17.85
CA LEU A 249 -12.55 -1.87 18.08
C LEU A 249 -12.40 -1.08 16.78
N TYR A 250 -11.96 -1.72 15.69
CA TYR A 250 -11.76 -1.06 14.41
C TYR A 250 -13.05 -0.45 13.84
N GLN A 251 -14.20 -1.10 14.04
CA GLN A 251 -15.48 -0.55 13.58
C GLN A 251 -15.92 0.68 14.41
N SER A 252 -15.68 0.68 15.72
CA SER A 252 -16.10 1.77 16.62
C SER A 252 -15.11 2.93 16.66
N GLN A 253 -13.82 2.62 16.51
CA GLN A 253 -12.67 3.51 16.67
C GLN A 253 -11.63 3.16 15.59
N PRO A 254 -11.89 3.53 14.32
CA PRO A 254 -11.08 3.08 13.19
C PRO A 254 -9.64 3.59 13.24
N ALA A 255 -9.41 4.81 13.74
CA ALA A 255 -8.08 5.39 13.89
C ALA A 255 -7.23 4.60 14.91
N GLU A 256 -7.81 4.26 16.06
CA GLU A 256 -7.18 3.46 17.11
C GLU A 256 -6.93 2.04 16.63
N GLY A 257 -7.90 1.44 15.93
CA GLY A 257 -7.76 0.11 15.33
C GLY A 257 -6.63 0.03 14.30
N ALA A 258 -6.47 1.05 13.45
CA ALA A 258 -5.37 1.13 12.49
C ALA A 258 -4.00 1.20 13.19
N LYS A 259 -3.87 2.06 14.21
CA LYS A 259 -2.62 2.16 15.02
C LYS A 259 -2.29 0.85 15.72
N LEU A 260 -3.29 0.20 16.32
CA LEU A 260 -3.10 -1.10 16.96
C LEU A 260 -2.63 -2.17 15.96
N LEU A 261 -3.22 -2.23 14.77
CA LEU A 261 -2.80 -3.18 13.74
C LEU A 261 -1.36 -2.93 13.30
N LYS A 262 -0.98 -1.66 13.07
CA LYS A 262 0.40 -1.27 12.78
C LYS A 262 1.33 -1.73 13.91
N ASP A 263 0.99 -1.48 15.16
CA ASP A 263 1.81 -1.90 16.31
C ASP A 263 1.98 -3.43 16.37
N ILE A 264 0.91 -4.21 16.14
CA ILE A 264 0.98 -5.67 16.10
C ILE A 264 1.92 -6.13 15.00
N LEU A 265 1.80 -5.57 13.79
CA LEU A 265 2.65 -5.90 12.65
C LEU A 265 4.12 -5.62 12.97
N LEU A 266 4.44 -4.43 13.48
CA LEU A 266 5.82 -3.99 13.74
C LEU A 266 6.48 -4.74 14.90
N LYS A 267 5.71 -5.17 15.91
CA LYS A 267 6.23 -6.01 17.02
C LYS A 267 6.43 -7.47 16.62
N SER A 268 5.87 -7.89 15.48
CA SER A 268 5.88 -9.28 15.04
C SER A 268 7.02 -9.64 14.09
N VAL A 269 7.93 -8.70 13.81
CA VAL A 269 9.05 -8.90 12.88
C VAL A 269 9.99 -10.02 13.31
N ASP A 270 10.71 -10.60 12.35
CA ASP A 270 11.93 -11.36 12.67
C ASP A 270 13.12 -10.39 12.69
N PRO A 271 13.91 -10.35 13.77
CA PRO A 271 15.13 -9.54 13.80
C PRO A 271 16.11 -9.97 12.72
N VAL A 272 16.72 -9.00 12.05
CA VAL A 272 17.67 -9.24 10.96
C VAL A 272 18.92 -8.40 11.19
N SER A 273 20.08 -9.04 11.21
CA SER A 273 21.37 -8.38 11.51
C SER A 273 21.66 -7.19 10.59
N SER A 274 21.32 -7.31 9.31
CA SER A 274 21.55 -6.28 8.29
C SER A 274 20.64 -5.04 8.46
N LEU A 275 19.57 -5.13 9.26
CA LEU A 275 18.62 -4.04 9.52
C LEU A 275 18.83 -3.35 10.87
N LYS A 276 19.78 -3.83 11.67
CA LYS A 276 20.11 -3.30 12.99
C LYS A 276 20.58 -1.84 12.90
N ALA A 277 20.04 -0.99 13.77
CA ALA A 277 20.33 0.45 13.84
C ALA A 277 20.06 1.27 12.56
N ILE A 278 19.44 0.67 11.52
CA ILE A 278 19.11 1.35 10.26
C ILE A 278 17.62 1.29 9.91
N THR A 279 16.81 0.64 10.76
CA THR A 279 15.34 0.66 10.73
C THR A 279 14.82 0.67 12.17
N ILE A 280 13.59 1.12 12.39
CA ILE A 280 12.97 1.25 13.72
C ILE A 280 12.82 -0.11 14.41
N THR A 281 12.37 -1.13 13.67
CA THR A 281 12.12 -2.47 14.24
C THR A 281 13.33 -3.39 14.19
N GLU A 282 14.38 -3.01 13.44
CA GLU A 282 15.57 -3.83 13.18
C GLU A 282 15.23 -5.21 12.58
N GLY A 283 14.07 -5.33 11.94
CA GLY A 283 13.53 -6.62 11.53
C GLY A 283 12.78 -6.58 10.22
N ARG A 284 12.56 -7.78 9.68
CA ARG A 284 11.87 -8.03 8.42
C ARG A 284 10.52 -8.70 8.68
N LEU A 285 9.54 -8.40 7.82
CA LEU A 285 8.11 -8.73 7.89
C LEU A 285 7.70 -9.91 8.81
N ASN A 286 7.50 -11.17 8.43
CA ASN A 286 6.80 -12.20 9.24
C ASN A 286 5.28 -11.98 9.43
N VAL A 287 4.55 -12.39 8.39
CA VAL A 287 3.08 -12.35 8.41
C VAL A 287 2.45 -13.34 9.39
N PHE A 288 3.11 -14.46 9.69
CA PHE A 288 2.56 -15.50 10.55
C PHE A 288 2.45 -15.03 12.00
N LYS A 289 3.52 -14.45 12.56
CA LYS A 289 3.51 -13.91 13.93
C LYS A 289 2.48 -12.80 14.10
N ALA A 290 2.36 -11.93 13.09
CA ALA A 290 1.37 -10.86 13.10
C ALA A 290 -0.07 -11.39 13.04
N ALA A 291 -0.34 -12.37 12.17
CA ALA A 291 -1.64 -13.02 12.03
C ALA A 291 -2.05 -13.77 13.30
N ASP A 292 -1.12 -14.52 13.90
CA ASP A 292 -1.35 -15.22 15.16
C ASP A 292 -1.69 -14.23 16.28
N SER A 293 -0.96 -13.11 16.37
CA SER A 293 -1.19 -12.08 17.38
C SER A 293 -2.55 -11.39 17.23
N ILE A 294 -2.92 -10.93 16.03
CA ILE A 294 -4.19 -10.21 15.83
C ILE A 294 -5.42 -11.13 15.96
N SER A 295 -5.27 -12.43 15.69
CA SER A 295 -6.35 -13.40 15.86
C SER A 295 -6.70 -13.67 17.34
N LYS A 296 -5.80 -13.31 18.27
CA LYS A 296 -5.90 -13.54 19.72
C LYS A 296 -6.17 -12.29 20.55
N TYR A 297 -6.18 -11.10 19.94
CA TYR A 297 -6.53 -9.82 20.60
C TYR A 297 -7.96 -9.85 21.17
#